data_AF-A0A8T2MQI6-F1
#
_entry.id   AF-A0A8T2MQI6-F1
#
_cell.length_a   1.000
_cell.length_b   1.000
_cell.length_c   1.000
_cell.angle_alpha   90.00
_cell.angle_beta   90.00
_cell.angle_gamma   90.00
#
_symmetry.space_group_name_H-M   'P 1'
#
loop_
_entity.id
_entity.type
_entity.pdbx_description
1 polymer ?
#
loop_
_entity_poly.entity_id
_entity_poly.type
_entity_poly.pdbx_seq_one_letter_code
_entity_poly.pdbx_strand_id
1 'polypeptide(L)'
;MTEALADGTGGTSFTKTYKTYTIENRSVPGSSYAFVFNDVMGLEAAERGGVQVDDIISALKGHIKDGYKFNPDTPLSERDLYYNHCPSWGDKVHCIVTVVAADRLAIMDNEMVQKQRRIREVASELDIPQVAVLTRVDEACPLLKKDLRKIYRS
;
A
#
# COMPACT_ATOMS: atom_id res chain seq x y z
N MET A 1 -0.44 4.84 -21.38
CA MET A 1 -1.29 4.32 -20.29
C MET A 1 -0.53 3.16 -19.68
N THR A 2 0.01 3.33 -18.48
CA THR A 2 0.73 2.27 -17.77
C THR A 2 -0.31 1.52 -16.94
N GLU A 3 -0.73 0.35 -17.41
CA GLU A 3 -1.67 -0.48 -16.65
C GLU A 3 -0.96 -1.04 -15.41
N ALA A 4 -1.65 -1.01 -14.26
CA ALA A 4 -1.18 -1.67 -13.05
C ALA A 4 -1.46 -3.18 -13.18
N LEU A 5 -0.41 -4.00 -13.09
CA LEU A 5 -0.52 -5.44 -13.07
C LEU A 5 -0.97 -5.88 -11.67
N ALA A 6 -2.08 -6.62 -11.59
CA ALA A 6 -2.62 -7.15 -10.35
C ALA A 6 -2.66 -8.68 -10.41
N ASP A 7 -2.13 -9.34 -9.39
CA ASP A 7 -2.27 -10.79 -9.20
C ASP A 7 -3.42 -11.07 -8.22
N GLY A 8 -4.44 -11.81 -8.68
CA GLY A 8 -5.59 -12.21 -7.88
C GLY A 8 -5.46 -13.58 -7.20
N THR A 9 -4.36 -14.30 -7.45
CA THR A 9 -4.21 -15.72 -7.08
C THR A 9 -2.94 -16.03 -6.30
N GLY A 10 -1.90 -15.20 -6.38
CA GLY A 10 -0.64 -15.40 -5.69
C GLY A 10 -0.72 -15.29 -4.17
N GLY A 11 0.14 -16.07 -3.50
CA GLY A 11 0.41 -15.93 -2.06
C GLY A 11 1.45 -14.84 -1.74
N THR A 12 2.05 -14.22 -2.77
CA THR A 12 3.08 -13.18 -2.63
C THR A 12 2.74 -11.97 -3.51
N SER A 13 3.23 -10.81 -3.12
CA SER A 13 2.96 -9.53 -3.76
C SER A 13 3.60 -9.46 -5.15
N PHE A 14 2.81 -9.03 -6.14
CA PHE A 14 3.28 -8.76 -7.49
C PHE A 14 4.20 -7.52 -7.55
N THR A 15 3.86 -6.49 -6.78
CA THR A 15 4.64 -5.26 -6.69
C THR A 15 5.93 -5.53 -5.93
N LYS A 16 7.07 -5.32 -6.60
CA LYS A 16 8.42 -5.45 -6.02
C LYS A 16 9.21 -4.14 -6.02
N THR A 17 8.62 -3.07 -6.53
CA THR A 17 9.27 -1.77 -6.70
C THR A 17 8.31 -0.68 -6.28
N TYR A 18 8.80 0.28 -5.51
CA TYR A 18 8.08 1.50 -5.17
C TYR A 18 7.84 2.32 -6.43
N LYS A 19 6.58 2.52 -6.80
CA LYS A 19 6.20 3.20 -8.04
C LYS A 19 5.22 4.32 -7.79
N THR A 20 5.53 5.48 -8.32
CA THR A 20 4.73 6.70 -8.24
C THR A 20 3.89 6.82 -9.52
N TYR A 21 2.58 6.95 -9.35
CA TYR A 21 1.62 7.13 -10.42
C TYR A 21 1.00 8.52 -10.32
N THR A 22 1.14 9.29 -11.40
CA THR A 22 0.44 10.57 -11.58
C THR A 22 -0.86 10.36 -12.35
N ILE A 23 -1.84 11.23 -12.13
CA ILE A 23 -3.07 11.23 -12.91
C ILE A 23 -3.06 12.42 -13.84
N GLU A 24 -3.11 12.15 -15.14
CA GLU A 24 -3.19 13.16 -16.18
C GLU A 24 -4.51 13.94 -16.08
N ASN A 25 -4.40 15.26 -16.16
CA ASN A 25 -5.55 16.13 -16.25
C ASN A 25 -6.03 16.20 -17.71
N ARG A 26 -7.14 15.53 -17.99
CA ARG A 26 -7.72 15.47 -19.35
C ARG A 26 -8.18 16.82 -19.89
N SER A 27 -8.42 17.81 -19.02
CA SER A 27 -8.87 19.14 -19.43
C SER A 27 -7.71 20.04 -19.89
N VAL A 28 -6.47 19.74 -19.51
CA VAL A 28 -5.29 20.53 -19.87
C VAL A 28 -4.16 19.60 -20.32
N PRO A 29 -3.91 19.50 -21.65
CA PRO A 29 -2.88 18.62 -22.20
C PRO A 29 -1.50 18.84 -21.58
N GLY A 30 -0.82 17.76 -21.22
CA GLY A 30 0.52 17.80 -20.62
C GLY A 30 0.56 18.18 -19.14
N SER A 31 -0.60 18.32 -18.48
CA SER A 31 -0.67 18.58 -17.04
C SER A 31 -1.21 17.36 -16.27
N SER A 32 -0.90 17.30 -14.97
CA SER A 32 -1.38 16.27 -14.04
C SER A 32 -2.07 16.94 -12.85
N TYR A 33 -2.94 16.18 -12.17
CA TYR A 33 -3.47 16.63 -10.89
C TYR A 33 -2.37 16.69 -9.83
N ALA A 34 -2.55 17.55 -8.83
CA ALA A 34 -1.62 17.73 -7.71
C ALA A 34 -1.75 16.62 -6.64
N PHE A 35 -1.97 15.38 -7.06
CA PHE A 35 -1.91 14.21 -6.19
C PHE A 35 -1.37 13.01 -6.97
N VAL A 36 -0.66 12.14 -6.24
CA VAL A 36 -0.01 10.95 -6.77
C VAL A 36 -0.37 9.74 -5.92
N PHE A 37 -0.30 8.56 -6.53
CA PHE A 37 -0.43 7.29 -5.83
C PHE A 37 0.91 6.58 -5.81
N ASN A 38 1.35 6.14 -4.64
CA ASN A 38 2.55 5.33 -4.50
C ASN A 38 2.13 3.87 -4.30
N ASP A 39 2.42 3.02 -5.28
CA ASP A 39 2.24 1.57 -5.17
C ASP A 39 3.43 0.95 -4.44
N VAL A 40 3.14 0.07 -3.50
CA VAL A 40 4.12 -0.54 -2.60
C VAL A 40 3.96 -2.05 -2.59
N MET A 41 5.04 -2.76 -2.27
CA MET A 41 4.97 -4.20 -2.05
C MET A 41 4.03 -4.53 -0.89
N GLY A 42 3.28 -5.61 -1.00
CA GLY A 42 2.30 -6.04 -0.02
C GLY A 42 2.94 -6.51 1.29
N LEU A 43 2.18 -6.44 2.39
CA LEU A 43 2.53 -7.11 3.63
C LEU A 43 2.28 -8.61 3.47
N GLU A 44 3.24 -9.44 3.89
CA GLU A 44 3.14 -10.90 3.85
C GLU A 44 3.52 -11.49 5.22
N ALA A 45 2.99 -12.69 5.45
CA ALA A 45 3.16 -13.51 6.65
C ALA A 45 4.57 -14.06 6.85
N ALA A 46 5.30 -14.34 5.77
CA ALA A 46 6.60 -15.00 5.87
C ALA A 46 7.69 -14.03 6.38
N GLU A 47 8.61 -14.52 7.22
CA GLU A 47 9.77 -13.76 7.75
C GLU A 47 10.65 -13.11 6.66
N ARG A 48 10.59 -13.61 5.42
CA ARG A 48 11.30 -13.09 4.23
C ARG A 48 10.37 -12.78 3.06
N GLY A 49 9.08 -12.64 3.34
CA GLY A 49 8.05 -12.26 2.38
C GLY A 49 7.56 -10.84 2.63
N GLY A 50 7.16 -10.15 1.57
CA GLY A 50 6.53 -8.84 1.66
C GLY A 50 7.48 -7.68 1.96
N VAL A 51 6.87 -6.51 2.12
CA VAL A 51 7.56 -5.26 2.42
C VAL A 51 8.02 -5.19 3.88
N GLN A 52 9.20 -4.62 4.10
CA GLN A 52 9.68 -4.30 5.45
C GLN A 52 8.86 -3.13 6.04
N VAL A 53 8.48 -3.23 7.31
CA VAL A 53 7.70 -2.16 7.98
C VAL A 53 8.45 -0.84 7.98
N ASP A 54 9.78 -0.88 8.14
CA ASP A 54 10.62 0.30 8.14
C ASP A 54 10.70 0.97 6.75
N ASP A 55 10.51 0.22 5.66
CA ASP A 55 10.37 0.77 4.31
C ASP A 55 9.04 1.53 4.17
N ILE A 56 7.94 0.97 4.71
CA ILE A 56 6.67 1.69 4.72
C ILE A 56 6.78 2.98 5.54
N ILE A 57 7.38 2.92 6.74
CA ILE A 57 7.60 4.12 7.57
C ILE A 57 8.47 5.15 6.84
N SER A 58 9.50 4.70 6.13
CA SER A 58 10.36 5.57 5.31
C SER A 58 9.54 6.22 4.18
N ALA A 59 8.66 5.48 3.52
CA ALA A 59 7.74 6.02 2.53
C ALA A 59 6.79 7.06 3.15
N LEU A 60 6.22 6.81 4.34
CA LEU A 60 5.34 7.77 5.03
C LEU A 60 6.02 9.14 5.21
N LYS A 61 7.31 9.11 5.54
CA LYS A 61 8.14 10.30 5.78
C LYS A 61 8.72 10.92 4.50
N GLY A 62 8.48 10.32 3.33
CA GLY A 62 8.97 10.80 2.03
C GLY A 62 10.41 10.41 1.70
N HIS A 63 10.98 9.44 2.42
CA HIS A 63 12.38 9.05 2.28
C HIS A 63 12.65 8.05 1.14
N ILE A 64 11.63 7.58 0.43
CA ILE A 64 11.80 6.62 -0.68
C ILE A 64 11.63 7.33 -2.01
N LYS A 65 12.63 7.19 -2.90
CA LYS A 65 12.55 7.66 -4.29
C LYS A 65 11.85 6.64 -5.18
N ASP A 66 11.20 7.14 -6.22
CA ASP A 66 10.60 6.33 -7.28
C ASP A 66 11.62 5.33 -7.87
N GLY A 67 11.17 4.09 -8.10
CA GLY A 67 12.02 3.02 -8.63
C GLY A 67 12.79 2.22 -7.57
N TYR A 68 12.67 2.53 -6.28
CA TYR A 68 13.26 1.70 -5.21
C TYR A 68 12.76 0.25 -5.28
N LYS A 69 13.66 -0.72 -5.37
CA LYS A 69 13.32 -2.14 -5.34
C LYS A 69 13.34 -2.63 -3.89
N PHE A 70 12.19 -3.11 -3.41
CA PHE A 70 12.07 -3.62 -2.05
C PHE A 70 12.97 -4.83 -1.84
N ASN A 71 13.63 -4.85 -0.68
CA ASN A 71 14.43 -5.98 -0.23
C ASN A 71 13.73 -6.63 0.98
N PRO A 72 13.34 -7.90 0.88
CA PRO A 72 12.68 -8.59 1.99
C PRO A 72 13.61 -8.89 3.17
N ASP A 73 14.93 -8.85 2.99
CA ASP A 73 15.89 -9.18 4.05
C ASP A 73 16.34 -7.94 4.85
N THR A 74 16.47 -6.78 4.20
CA THR A 74 16.93 -5.55 4.85
C THR A 74 16.16 -4.33 4.38
N PRO A 75 15.74 -3.43 5.29
CA PRO A 75 15.10 -2.18 4.90
C PRO A 75 16.08 -1.22 4.21
N LEU A 76 15.52 -0.23 3.53
CA LEU A 76 16.22 0.90 2.95
C LEU A 76 17.01 1.64 4.03
N SER A 77 18.30 1.82 3.77
CA SER A 77 19.20 2.58 4.62
C SER A 77 19.43 3.98 4.08
N GLU A 78 19.87 4.90 4.95
CA GLU A 78 20.24 6.26 4.53
C GLU A 78 21.40 6.29 3.52
N ARG A 79 22.18 5.21 3.40
CA ARG A 79 23.32 5.15 2.47
C ARG A 79 22.90 4.72 1.07
N ASP A 80 21.67 4.26 0.90
CA ASP A 80 21.18 3.77 -0.37
C ASP A 80 20.85 4.90 -1.34
N LEU A 81 21.12 4.66 -2.62
CA LEU A 81 20.89 5.64 -3.70
C LEU A 81 19.44 6.12 -3.78
N TYR A 82 18.50 5.24 -3.42
CA TYR A 82 17.07 5.50 -3.43
C TYR A 82 16.55 6.15 -2.14
N TYR A 83 17.41 6.43 -1.16
CA TYR A 83 17.05 7.20 0.02
C TYR A 83 17.01 8.70 -0.29
N ASN A 84 15.93 9.35 0.10
CA ASN A 84 15.73 10.79 0.02
C ASN A 84 16.05 11.43 1.38
N HIS A 85 17.25 12.01 1.50
CA HIS A 85 17.72 12.62 2.75
C HIS A 85 16.92 13.85 3.18
N CYS A 86 16.34 14.58 2.23
CA CYS A 86 15.68 15.85 2.49
C CYS A 86 14.28 15.85 1.83
N PRO A 87 13.32 15.07 2.37
CA PRO A 87 11.98 15.00 1.81
C PRO A 87 11.30 16.36 1.86
N SER A 88 10.77 16.76 0.71
CA SER A 88 9.88 17.91 0.60
C SER A 88 8.51 17.59 1.19
N TRP A 89 7.65 18.60 1.31
CA TRP A 89 6.26 18.39 1.71
C TRP A 89 5.51 17.48 0.74
N GLY A 90 5.78 17.58 -0.56
CA GLY A 90 5.14 16.77 -1.60
C GLY A 90 5.56 15.30 -1.59
N ASP A 91 6.74 14.99 -1.04
CA ASP A 91 7.23 13.61 -0.95
C ASP A 91 6.57 12.82 0.18
N LYS A 92 6.06 13.52 1.20
CA LYS A 92 5.44 12.88 2.38
C LYS A 92 4.08 12.30 2.02
N VAL A 93 3.73 11.19 2.66
CA VAL A 93 2.41 10.59 2.48
C VAL A 93 1.36 11.41 3.22
N HIS A 94 0.29 11.73 2.51
CA HIS A 94 -0.84 12.50 3.04
C HIS A 94 -2.06 11.64 3.38
N CYS A 95 -2.07 10.37 2.97
CA CYS A 95 -3.11 9.40 3.27
C CYS A 95 -2.60 7.99 3.01
N ILE A 96 -2.91 7.04 3.90
CA ILE A 96 -2.62 5.62 3.68
C ILE A 96 -3.92 4.93 3.28
N VAL A 97 -3.88 4.20 2.17
CA VAL A 97 -4.95 3.29 1.76
C VAL A 97 -4.46 1.86 1.90
N THR A 98 -5.05 1.10 2.83
CA THR A 98 -4.75 -0.33 3.02
C THR A 98 -5.83 -1.15 2.34
N VAL A 99 -5.45 -2.01 1.39
CA VAL A 99 -6.37 -2.91 0.68
C VAL A 99 -6.32 -4.28 1.35
N VAL A 100 -7.46 -4.80 1.79
CA VAL A 100 -7.55 -6.07 2.52
C VAL A 100 -8.62 -6.96 1.91
N ALA A 101 -8.26 -8.20 1.57
CA ALA A 101 -9.20 -9.19 1.08
C ALA A 101 -10.05 -9.75 2.25
N ALA A 102 -11.37 -9.55 2.19
CA ALA A 102 -12.30 -9.89 3.26
C ALA A 102 -12.35 -11.41 3.55
N ASP A 103 -12.24 -12.24 2.52
CA ASP A 103 -12.21 -13.70 2.63
C ASP A 103 -10.95 -14.23 3.32
N ARG A 104 -9.88 -13.43 3.36
CA ARG A 104 -8.60 -13.78 3.98
C ARG A 104 -8.41 -13.19 5.38
N LEU A 105 -9.36 -12.39 5.88
CA LEU A 105 -9.28 -11.77 7.20
C LEU A 105 -9.12 -12.80 8.33
N ALA A 106 -9.81 -13.93 8.23
CA ALA A 106 -9.75 -15.00 9.24
C ALA A 106 -8.40 -15.75 9.28
N ILE A 107 -7.60 -15.63 8.22
CA ILE A 107 -6.31 -16.32 8.04
C ILE A 107 -5.14 -15.31 8.18
N MET A 108 -5.45 -14.03 8.42
CA MET A 108 -4.42 -13.03 8.64
C MET A 108 -3.68 -13.36 9.94
N ASP A 109 -2.38 -13.63 9.82
CA ASP A 109 -1.59 -14.05 10.96
C ASP A 109 -1.34 -12.89 11.94
N ASN A 110 -0.91 -13.26 13.14
CA ASN A 110 -0.63 -12.27 14.18
C ASN A 110 0.56 -11.36 13.80
N GLU A 111 1.49 -11.84 12.99
CA GLU A 111 2.65 -11.07 12.53
C GLU A 111 2.21 -9.90 11.63
N MET A 112 1.37 -10.16 10.63
CA MET A 112 0.78 -9.15 9.74
C MET A 112 -0.06 -8.15 10.53
N VAL A 113 -0.82 -8.61 11.53
CA VAL A 113 -1.56 -7.71 12.45
C VAL A 113 -0.60 -6.77 13.18
N GLN A 114 0.53 -7.28 13.68
CA GLN A 114 1.54 -6.48 14.36
C GLN A 114 2.26 -5.51 13.42
N LYS A 115 2.66 -5.96 12.22
CA LYS A 115 3.25 -5.11 11.17
C LYS A 115 2.33 -3.95 10.83
N GLN A 116 1.05 -4.25 10.54
CA GLN A 116 0.06 -3.22 10.25
C GLN A 116 -0.18 -2.31 11.45
N ARG A 117 -0.24 -2.83 12.69
CA ARG A 117 -0.39 -2.00 13.90
C ARG A 117 0.75 -0.97 14.00
N ARG A 118 2.00 -1.39 13.84
CA ARG A 118 3.17 -0.50 13.89
C ARG A 118 3.10 0.60 12.83
N ILE A 119 2.68 0.27 11.60
CA ILE A 119 2.47 1.25 10.53
C ILE A 119 1.39 2.26 10.93
N ARG A 120 0.25 1.79 11.46
CA ARG A 120 -0.86 2.66 11.88
C ARG A 120 -0.51 3.58 13.04
N GLU A 121 0.28 3.10 13.99
CA GLU A 121 0.75 3.91 15.13
C GLU A 121 1.61 5.08 14.63
N VAL A 122 2.62 4.82 13.79
CA VAL A 122 3.46 5.88 13.21
C VAL A 122 2.66 6.81 12.31
N ALA A 123 1.73 6.30 11.51
CA ALA A 123 0.85 7.13 10.71
C ALA A 123 0.01 8.08 11.57
N SER A 124 -0.48 7.61 12.72
CA SER A 124 -1.26 8.42 13.66
C SER A 124 -0.40 9.50 14.33
N GLU A 125 0.85 9.18 14.68
CA GLU A 125 1.82 10.16 15.22
C GLU A 125 2.17 11.26 14.21
N LEU A 126 2.08 10.97 12.91
CA LEU A 126 2.32 11.90 11.83
C LEU A 126 1.04 12.63 11.37
N ASP A 127 -0.09 12.44 12.08
CA ASP A 127 -1.41 12.96 11.71
C ASP A 127 -1.86 12.56 10.28
N ILE A 128 -1.43 11.39 9.80
CA ILE A 128 -1.77 10.86 8.47
C ILE A 128 -3.11 10.10 8.53
N PRO A 129 -4.14 10.53 7.77
CA PRO A 129 -5.38 9.77 7.61
C PRO A 129 -5.16 8.35 7.09
N GLN A 130 -5.95 7.41 7.59
CA GLN A 130 -5.85 6.00 7.26
C GLN A 130 -7.21 5.47 6.78
N VAL A 131 -7.22 4.85 5.61
CA VAL A 131 -8.41 4.28 4.98
C VAL A 131 -8.17 2.78 4.74
N ALA A 132 -9.12 1.95 5.14
CA ALA A 132 -9.12 0.53 4.81
C ALA A 132 -10.17 0.25 3.72
N VAL A 133 -9.75 -0.40 2.64
CA VAL A 133 -10.62 -0.84 1.55
C VAL A 133 -10.72 -2.36 1.60
N LEU A 134 -11.92 -2.86 1.90
CA LEU A 134 -12.20 -4.28 1.89
C LEU A 134 -12.57 -4.74 0.48
N THR A 135 -11.86 -5.75 -0.03
CA THR A 135 -12.11 -6.39 -1.33
C THR A 135 -12.62 -7.81 -1.14
N ARG A 136 -13.12 -8.46 -2.21
CA ARG A 136 -13.63 -9.85 -2.18
C ARG A 136 -14.68 -10.10 -1.09
N VAL A 137 -15.50 -9.09 -0.81
CA VAL A 137 -16.54 -9.13 0.22
C VAL A 137 -17.66 -10.13 -0.10
N ASP A 138 -17.87 -10.41 -1.39
CA ASP A 138 -18.75 -11.46 -1.89
C ASP A 138 -18.31 -12.87 -1.50
N GLU A 139 -17.01 -13.10 -1.38
CA GLU A 139 -16.46 -14.40 -1.00
C GLU A 139 -16.52 -14.64 0.51
N ALA A 140 -16.48 -13.57 1.30
CA ALA A 140 -16.56 -13.64 2.77
C ALA A 140 -17.97 -13.95 3.29
N CYS A 141 -19.02 -13.65 2.51
CA CYS A 141 -20.42 -13.82 2.95
C CYS A 141 -21.28 -14.54 1.89
N PRO A 142 -21.86 -15.72 2.19
CA PRO A 142 -22.72 -16.45 1.25
C PRO A 142 -23.93 -15.64 0.75
N LEU A 143 -24.40 -14.66 1.52
CA LEU A 143 -25.49 -13.76 1.11
C LEU A 143 -25.04 -12.75 0.04
N LEU A 144 -23.79 -12.30 0.10
CA LEU A 144 -23.20 -11.39 -0.89
C LEU A 144 -22.76 -12.12 -2.16
N LYS A 145 -22.35 -13.39 -2.04
CA LYS A 145 -22.09 -14.28 -3.19
C LYS A 145 -23.30 -14.45 -4.11
N LYS A 146 -24.51 -14.36 -3.56
CA LYS A 146 -25.78 -14.46 -4.31
C LYS A 146 -26.26 -13.13 -4.87
N ASP A 147 -25.98 -12.01 -4.20
CA ASP A 147 -26.39 -10.67 -4.63
C ASP A 147 -25.52 -9.58 -3.99
N LEU A 148 -24.54 -9.07 -4.76
CA LEU A 148 -23.64 -7.98 -4.37
C LEU A 148 -24.36 -6.69 -3.97
N ARG A 149 -25.60 -6.47 -4.44
CA ARG A 149 -26.39 -5.28 -4.10
C ARG A 149 -26.83 -5.25 -2.63
N LYS A 150 -26.65 -6.35 -1.90
CA LYS A 150 -26.96 -6.44 -0.46
C LYS A 150 -25.83 -5.95 0.45
N ILE A 151 -24.68 -5.52 -0.10
CA ILE A 151 -23.56 -4.95 0.67
C ILE A 151 -24.01 -3.84 1.63
N TYR A 152 -24.96 -3.00 1.21
CA TYR A 152 -25.44 -1.85 1.98
C TYR A 152 -26.79 -2.09 2.68
N ARG A 153 -27.21 -3.36 2.86
CA ARG A 153 -28.52 -3.71 3.46
C ARG A 153 -28.40 -4.31 4.88
N SER A 154 -27.30 -4.07 5.57
CA SER A 154 -27.14 -4.45 6.98
C SER A 154 -27.58 -3.35 7.93
#